data_AF-A0A8J9V6Q1-F1
#
_entry.id   AF-A0A8J9V6Q1-F1
#
_cell.length_a   1.000
_cell.length_b   1.000
_cell.length_c   1.000
_cell.angle_alpha   90.00
_cell.angle_beta   90.00
_cell.angle_gamma   90.00
#
_symmetry.space_group_name_H-M   'P 1'
#
loop_
_entity.id
_entity.type
_entity.pdbx_description
1 polymer ?
#
loop_
_entity_poly.entity_id
_entity_poly.type
_entity_poly.pdbx_seq_one_letter_code
_entity_poly.pdbx_strand_id
1 'polypeptide(L)'
;MKGKIMLIALLALLSITYSIEVGTIRCGPYMCRSNQSCVNRRCVNPCDAEPCGDNANCDVLRHLPECTCRPLYTGNPYVSCRLIEFDE
;
A
#
# COMPACT_ATOMS: atom_id res chain seq x y z
N MET A 1 -30.86 16.99 36.62
CA MET A 1 -30.75 15.71 35.86
C MET A 1 -30.52 15.93 34.36
N LYS A 2 -31.31 16.79 33.68
CA LYS A 2 -31.17 17.08 32.23
C LYS A 2 -29.76 17.54 31.79
N GLY A 3 -29.10 18.42 32.57
CA GLY A 3 -27.76 18.91 32.25
C GLY A 3 -26.63 17.86 32.34
N LYS A 4 -26.71 16.93 33.30
CA LYS A 4 -25.75 15.81 33.41
C LYS A 4 -25.93 14.81 32.28
N ILE A 5 -27.18 14.54 31.88
CA ILE A 5 -27.50 13.67 30.74
C ILE A 5 -26.95 14.27 29.43
N MET A 6 -27.09 15.58 29.23
CA MET A 6 -26.58 16.27 28.04
C MET A 6 -25.03 16.25 27.97
N LEU A 7 -24.35 16.40 29.11
CA LEU A 7 -22.89 16.30 29.20
C LEU A 7 -22.38 14.88 28.91
N ILE A 8 -23.05 13.84 29.42
CA ILE A 8 -22.70 12.45 29.15
C ILE A 8 -22.87 12.12 27.65
N ALA A 9 -23.92 12.62 27.02
CA ALA A 9 -24.15 12.45 25.58
C ALA A 9 -23.03 13.11 24.73
N LEU A 10 -22.60 14.32 25.09
CA LEU A 10 -21.48 15.01 24.43
C LEU A 10 -20.15 14.25 24.56
N LEU A 11 -19.82 13.78 25.76
CA LEU A 11 -18.59 13.02 26.00
C LEU A 11 -18.59 11.67 25.27
N ALA A 12 -19.73 10.99 25.22
CA ALA A 12 -19.88 9.74 24.46
C ALA A 12 -19.69 9.98 22.95
N LEU A 13 -20.29 11.03 22.39
CA LEU A 13 -20.13 11.37 20.97
C LEU A 13 -18.68 11.73 20.63
N LEU A 14 -18.00 12.53 21.46
CA LEU A 14 -16.58 12.86 21.29
C LEU A 14 -15.68 11.61 21.33
N SER A 15 -15.98 10.66 22.22
CA SER A 15 -15.25 9.40 22.35
C SER A 15 -15.47 8.48 21.15
N ILE A 16 -16.70 8.46 20.61
CA ILE A 16 -17.06 7.71 19.40
C ILE A 16 -16.40 8.33 18.17
N THR A 17 -16.45 9.66 17.99
CA THR A 17 -15.76 10.34 16.88
C THR A 17 -14.24 10.17 16.96
N TYR A 18 -13.66 10.25 18.16
CA TYR A 18 -12.24 9.98 18.38
C TYR A 18 -11.87 8.54 18.01
N SER A 19 -12.69 7.57 18.40
CA SER A 19 -12.50 6.16 18.02
C SER A 19 -12.66 5.93 16.51
N ILE A 20 -13.54 6.65 15.83
CA ILE A 20 -13.70 6.59 14.37
C ILE A 20 -12.47 7.18 13.66
N GLU A 21 -11.88 8.27 14.17
CA GLU A 21 -10.68 8.87 13.59
C GLU A 21 -9.41 8.03 13.83
N VAL A 22 -9.26 7.47 15.03
CA VAL A 22 -8.09 6.66 15.43
C VAL A 22 -8.20 5.20 14.96
N GLY A 23 -9.43 4.69 14.76
CA GLY A 23 -9.70 3.35 14.22
C GLY A 23 -9.50 3.22 12.70
N THR A 24 -9.28 4.33 11.99
CA THR A 24 -8.80 4.28 10.61
C THR A 24 -7.30 4.00 10.65
N ILE A 25 -6.91 2.83 10.14
CA ILE A 25 -5.52 2.41 9.90
C ILE A 25 -4.83 3.53 9.11
N ARG A 26 -4.17 4.47 9.80
CA ARG A 26 -3.30 5.46 9.17
C ARG A 26 -1.90 4.90 9.26
N CYS A 27 -1.46 4.23 8.21
CA CYS A 27 -0.08 3.77 8.17
C CYS A 27 0.89 4.96 8.09
N GLY A 28 1.99 4.88 8.83
CA GLY A 28 3.22 5.63 8.60
C GLY A 28 4.21 4.82 7.73
N PRO A 29 5.44 5.33 7.49
CA PRO A 29 6.41 4.71 6.56
C PRO A 29 6.83 3.27 6.92
N TYR A 30 6.64 2.82 8.17
CA TYR A 30 7.06 1.49 8.64
C TYR A 30 5.92 0.66 9.27
N MET A 31 4.66 1.06 9.07
CA MET A 31 3.51 0.47 9.79
C MET A 31 2.75 -0.62 9.02
N CYS A 32 3.28 -1.05 7.89
CA CYS A 32 2.70 -2.11 7.08
C CYS A 32 3.48 -3.43 7.24
N ARG A 33 2.89 -4.56 6.84
CA ARG A 33 3.63 -5.83 6.75
C ARG A 33 4.75 -5.71 5.71
N SER A 34 5.77 -6.57 5.79
CA SER A 34 6.92 -6.54 4.87
C SER A 34 6.55 -6.65 3.38
N ASN A 35 5.40 -7.23 3.08
CA ASN A 35 4.83 -7.37 1.74
C ASN A 35 3.82 -6.27 1.36
N GLN A 36 3.80 -5.14 2.08
CA GLN A 36 2.83 -4.05 1.89
C GLN A 36 3.52 -2.68 1.95
N SER A 37 3.07 -1.69 1.19
CA SER A 37 3.49 -0.28 1.29
C SER A 37 2.35 0.60 1.78
N CYS A 38 2.70 1.76 2.35
CA CYS A 38 1.72 2.76 2.74
C CYS A 38 1.42 3.72 1.59
N VAL A 39 0.23 3.62 1.01
CA VAL A 39 -0.25 4.50 -0.08
C VAL A 39 -1.56 5.14 0.36
N ASN A 40 -1.64 6.47 0.30
CA ASN A 40 -2.84 7.23 0.73
C ASN A 40 -3.34 6.83 2.14
N ARG A 41 -2.40 6.62 3.07
CA ARG A 41 -2.64 6.18 4.45
C ARG A 41 -3.18 4.76 4.59
N ARG A 42 -3.18 3.94 3.53
CA ARG A 42 -3.61 2.54 3.57
C ARG A 42 -2.44 1.60 3.23
N CYS A 43 -2.34 0.49 3.96
CA CYS A 43 -1.42 -0.59 3.59
C CYS A 43 -1.98 -1.35 2.38
N VAL A 44 -1.23 -1.38 1.29
CA VAL A 44 -1.58 -2.04 0.02
C VAL A 44 -0.39 -2.86 -0.47
N ASN A 45 -0.62 -3.79 -1.42
CA ASN A 45 0.47 -4.47 -2.10
C ASN A 45 1.21 -3.46 -3.01
N PRO A 46 2.54 -3.29 -2.89
CA PRO A 46 3.30 -2.37 -3.72
C PRO A 46 3.19 -2.68 -5.21
N CYS A 47 3.10 -3.97 -5.59
CA CYS A 47 2.92 -4.39 -6.99
C CYS A 47 1.58 -3.97 -7.59
N ASP A 48 0.55 -3.79 -6.76
CA ASP A 48 -0.77 -3.30 -7.21
C ASP A 48 -0.81 -1.77 -7.28
N ALA A 49 -0.01 -1.09 -6.44
CA ALA A 49 0.06 0.36 -6.38
C ALA A 49 0.98 0.96 -7.45
N GLU A 50 2.10 0.29 -7.72
CA GLU A 50 3.10 0.66 -8.72
C GLU A 50 3.45 -0.60 -9.54
N PRO A 51 2.70 -0.87 -10.63
CA PRO A 51 2.93 -2.06 -11.44
C PRO A 51 4.24 -1.96 -12.23
N CYS A 52 4.93 -3.10 -12.37
CA CYS A 52 6.11 -3.21 -13.22
C CYS A 52 5.78 -3.04 -14.72
N GLY A 53 6.82 -2.84 -15.52
CA GLY A 53 6.71 -2.71 -16.97
C GLY A 53 6.22 -4.00 -17.66
N ASP A 54 5.84 -3.86 -18.93
CA ASP A 54 5.38 -5.00 -19.73
C ASP A 54 6.41 -6.13 -19.78
N ASN A 55 5.92 -7.37 -19.71
CA ASN A 55 6.74 -8.59 -19.66
C ASN A 55 7.73 -8.68 -18.47
N ALA A 56 7.49 -7.93 -17.40
CA ALA A 56 8.16 -8.10 -16.12
C ALA A 56 7.33 -8.96 -15.14
N ASN A 57 8.02 -9.48 -14.13
CA ASN A 57 7.47 -10.02 -12.90
C ASN A 57 7.64 -8.96 -11.79
N CYS A 58 6.70 -8.94 -10.85
CA CYS A 58 6.77 -8.09 -9.67
C CYS A 58 6.85 -8.96 -8.42
N ASP A 59 7.90 -8.75 -7.63
CA ASP A 59 8.04 -9.27 -6.27
C ASP A 59 8.03 -8.10 -5.27
N VAL A 60 7.75 -8.39 -4.00
CA VAL A 60 7.77 -7.36 -2.95
C VAL A 60 9.01 -7.54 -2.08
N LEU A 61 9.89 -6.55 -2.10
CA LEU A 61 11.10 -6.51 -1.28
C LEU A 61 11.09 -5.25 -0.42
N ARG A 62 11.04 -5.42 0.91
CA ARG A 62 11.13 -4.33 1.89
C ARG A 62 10.15 -3.18 1.61
N HIS A 63 8.87 -3.52 1.48
CA HIS A 63 7.78 -2.57 1.16
C HIS A 63 7.85 -1.92 -0.24
N LEU A 64 8.76 -2.34 -1.11
CA LEU A 64 8.91 -1.79 -2.46
C LEU A 64 8.64 -2.87 -3.52
N PRO A 65 8.14 -2.48 -4.71
CA PRO A 65 8.09 -3.39 -5.85
C PRO A 65 9.50 -3.62 -6.39
N GLU A 66 9.89 -4.87 -6.49
CA GLU A 66 11.11 -5.32 -7.14
C GLU A 66 10.71 -5.93 -8.49
N CYS A 67 11.13 -5.28 -9.58
CA CYS A 67 10.74 -5.68 -10.92
C CYS A 67 11.87 -6.46 -11.59
N THR A 68 11.55 -7.61 -12.19
CA THR A 68 12.51 -8.42 -12.97
C THR A 68 11.91 -8.79 -14.32
N CYS A 69 12.71 -8.80 -15.39
CA CYS A 69 12.20 -9.29 -16.68
C CYS A 69 11.88 -10.79 -16.60
N ARG A 70 10.78 -11.20 -17.24
CA ARG A 70 10.43 -12.62 -17.36
C ARG A 70 11.55 -13.40 -18.08
N PRO A 71 11.62 -14.74 -17.88
CA PRO A 71 12.55 -15.57 -18.63
C PRO A 71 12.42 -15.33 -20.15
N LEU A 72 13.55 -15.24 -20.85
CA LEU A 72 13.67 -14.91 -22.28
C LEU A 72 13.38 -13.44 -22.66
N TYR A 73 13.21 -12.54 -21.68
CA TYR A 73 13.07 -11.11 -21.92
C TYR A 73 14.25 -10.32 -21.32
N THR A 74 14.56 -9.17 -21.91
CA THR A 74 15.61 -8.23 -21.47
C THR A 74 15.14 -6.77 -21.60
N GLY A 75 15.81 -5.84 -20.93
CA GLY A 75 15.45 -4.42 -20.92
C GLY A 75 15.38 -3.83 -19.52
N ASN A 76 14.59 -2.77 -19.36
CA ASN A 76 14.36 -2.14 -18.06
C ASN A 76 13.03 -2.66 -17.48
N PRO A 77 13.04 -3.47 -16.40
CA PRO A 77 11.82 -4.09 -15.87
C PRO A 77 10.83 -3.11 -15.23
N TYR A 78 11.26 -1.88 -14.93
CA TYR A 78 10.37 -0.80 -14.45
C TYR A 78 9.69 -0.04 -15.59
N VAL A 79 10.09 -0.27 -16.85
CA VAL A 79 9.54 0.41 -18.03
C VAL A 79 8.93 -0.58 -18.99
N SER A 80 9.74 -1.50 -19.53
CA SER A 80 9.30 -2.56 -20.44
C SER A 80 10.46 -3.55 -20.70
N CYS A 81 10.12 -4.83 -20.80
CA CYS A 81 11.03 -5.88 -21.27
C CYS A 81 10.62 -6.36 -22.67
N ARG A 82 11.62 -6.62 -23.52
CA ARG A 82 11.48 -7.16 -24.88
C ARG A 82 12.08 -8.55 -24.97
N LEU A 83 11.61 -9.36 -25.93
CA LEU A 83 12.18 -10.68 -26.18
C LEU A 83 13.67 -10.57 -26.50
N ILE A 84 14.47 -11.51 -25.98
CA ILE A 84 15.86 -11.67 -26.36
C ILE A 84 15.88 -12.19 -27.80
N GLU A 85 16.33 -11.35 -28.73
CA GLU A 85 16.65 -11.75 -30.08
C GLU A 85 18.05 -12.39 -30.04
N PHE A 86 18.11 -13.69 -30.31
CA PHE A 86 19.36 -14.36 -30.61
C PHE A 86 19.56 -14.21 -32.11
N ASP A 87 20.33 -13.20 -32.53
CA ASP A 87 20.83 -13.15 -33.89
C ASP A 87 21.79 -14.35 -34.06
N GLU A 88 21.44 -15.29 -34.95
CA GLU A 88 22.28 -16.43 -35.33
C GLU A 88 23.50 -16.01 -36.15
#